data_AF-I4Z6B4-F1
#
_entry.id   AF-I4Z6B4-F1
#
_cell.length_a   1.000
_cell.length_b   1.000
_cell.length_c   1.000
_cell.angle_alpha   90.00
_cell.angle_beta   90.00
_cell.angle_gamma   90.00
#
_symmetry.space_group_name_H-M   'P 1'
#
loop_
_entity.id
_entity.type
_entity.pdbx_description
1 polymer ?
#
loop_
_entity_poly.entity_id
_entity_poly.type
_entity_poly.pdbx_seq_one_letter_code
_entity_poly.pdbx_strand_id
1 'polypeptide(L)'
;MGSVGIVSPQSHHFVDALPLRSGAQLRDYTLLYETYGTLAEDRSNAVLVCHALNASHHVAGTYEDQARSEGWWDNLVGPGKPLDTDRFLSSASTI
;
A
#
# COMPACT_ATOMS: atom_id res chain seq x y z
N MET A 1 -6.84 -20.42 -0.72
CA MET A 1 -6.72 -19.02 -0.24
C MET A 1 -6.95 -18.09 -1.41
N GLY A 2 -7.76 -17.04 -1.23
CA GLY A 2 -8.03 -16.05 -2.27
C GLY A 2 -6.93 -14.99 -2.37
N SER A 3 -6.76 -14.39 -3.55
CA SER A 3 -6.05 -13.11 -3.72
C SER A 3 -6.98 -11.95 -3.33
N VAL A 4 -6.42 -10.76 -3.10
CA VAL A 4 -7.18 -9.53 -2.85
C VAL A 4 -8.01 -9.11 -4.07
N GLY A 5 -7.66 -9.61 -5.27
CA GLY A 5 -8.38 -9.32 -6.51
C GLY A 5 -7.82 -8.10 -7.24
N ILE A 6 -8.68 -7.40 -7.98
CA ILE A 6 -8.29 -6.20 -8.71
C ILE A 6 -8.06 -5.05 -7.72
N VAL A 7 -6.90 -4.41 -7.82
CA VAL A 7 -6.53 -3.26 -6.99
C VAL A 7 -6.18 -2.07 -7.86
N SER A 8 -6.25 -0.87 -7.31
CA SER A 8 -5.89 0.35 -8.02
C SER A 8 -5.12 1.27 -7.09
N PRO A 9 -4.01 1.86 -7.55
CA PRO A 9 -3.21 2.75 -6.72
C PRO A 9 -3.96 4.05 -6.49
N GLN A 10 -3.80 4.57 -5.28
CA GLN A 10 -4.29 5.88 -4.86
C GLN A 10 -3.13 6.86 -4.84
N SER A 11 -3.41 8.13 -5.13
CA SER A 11 -2.43 9.21 -5.03
C SER A 11 -2.91 10.27 -4.06
N HIS A 12 -1.98 10.83 -3.29
CA HIS A 12 -2.24 11.99 -2.45
C HIS A 12 -1.17 13.05 -2.68
N HIS A 13 -1.61 14.25 -3.01
CA HIS A 13 -0.74 15.37 -3.31
C HIS A 13 -0.60 16.30 -2.10
N PHE A 14 0.63 16.63 -1.75
CA PHE A 14 0.99 17.47 -0.62
C PHE A 14 1.66 18.76 -1.11
N VAL A 15 1.02 19.89 -0.85
CA VAL A 15 1.57 21.23 -1.14
C VAL A 15 2.58 21.64 -0.06
N ASP A 16 2.34 21.21 1.18
CA ASP A 16 3.18 21.55 2.32
C ASP A 16 4.58 20.92 2.21
N ALA A 17 5.58 21.63 2.74
CA ALA A 17 6.96 21.17 2.71
C ALA A 17 7.20 20.03 3.72
N LEU A 18 7.74 18.91 3.25
CA LEU A 18 8.23 17.82 4.09
C LEU A 18 9.69 18.07 4.50
N PRO A 19 9.98 18.32 5.80
CA PRO A 19 11.34 18.47 6.27
C PRO A 19 12.08 17.12 6.26
N LEU A 20 13.26 17.09 5.65
CA LEU A 20 14.10 15.90 5.57
C LEU A 20 15.17 15.93 6.67
N ARG A 21 15.68 14.74 7.05
CA ARG A 21 16.77 14.64 8.04
C ARG A 21 18.06 15.34 7.63
N SER A 22 18.28 15.54 6.32
CA SER A 22 19.43 16.29 5.80
C SER A 22 19.35 17.81 6.05
N GLY A 23 18.21 18.31 6.55
CA GLY A 23 17.93 19.75 6.67
C GLY A 23 17.31 20.37 5.41
N ALA A 24 17.22 19.61 4.31
CA ALA A 24 16.50 20.02 3.10
C ALA A 24 14.98 19.90 3.29
N GLN A 25 14.22 20.48 2.35
CA GLN A 25 12.77 20.38 2.30
C GLN A 25 12.32 19.85 0.93
N LEU A 26 11.43 18.86 0.93
CA LEU A 26 10.72 18.42 -0.27
C LEU A 26 9.38 19.13 -0.33
N ARG A 27 9.09 19.83 -1.42
CA ARG A 27 7.83 20.57 -1.62
C ARG A 27 7.06 19.96 -2.78
N ASP A 28 5.75 20.13 -2.77
CA ASP A 28 4.91 19.84 -3.93
C ASP A 28 5.05 18.39 -4.40
N TYR A 29 4.90 17.44 -3.47
CA TYR A 29 5.16 16.02 -3.72
C TYR A 29 3.87 15.19 -3.70
N THR A 30 3.91 14.05 -4.38
CA THR A 30 2.76 13.15 -4.50
C THR A 30 3.14 11.78 -3.97
N LEU A 31 2.38 11.27 -3.01
CA LEU A 31 2.54 9.91 -2.49
C LEU A 31 1.59 8.99 -3.24
N LEU A 32 2.11 7.92 -3.83
CA LEU A 32 1.31 6.82 -4.35
C LEU A 32 1.23 5.70 -3.31
N TYR A 33 0.05 5.16 -3.06
CA TYR A 33 -0.15 4.10 -2.10
C TYR A 33 -1.32 3.19 -2.49
N GLU A 34 -1.32 1.98 -1.95
CA GLU A 34 -2.45 1.06 -2.03
C GLU A 34 -2.92 0.70 -0.63
N THR A 35 -4.22 0.38 -0.50
CA THR A 35 -4.81 -0.11 0.74
C THR A 35 -5.60 -1.39 0.48
N TYR A 36 -5.47 -2.37 1.36
CA TYR A 36 -6.17 -3.65 1.26
C TYR A 36 -6.93 -3.92 2.56
N GLY A 37 -8.21 -4.27 2.45
CA GLY A 37 -9.10 -4.46 3.61
C GLY A 37 -9.86 -3.19 4.00
N THR A 38 -10.42 -3.18 5.22
CA THR A 38 -11.23 -2.06 5.74
C THR A 38 -10.69 -1.56 7.08
N LEU A 39 -10.59 -0.24 7.23
CA LEU A 39 -10.17 0.38 8.49
C LEU A 39 -11.29 0.23 9.53
N ALA A 40 -10.95 -0.24 10.73
CA ALA A 40 -11.87 -0.27 11.86
C ALA A 40 -12.27 1.16 12.27
N GLU A 41 -13.44 1.33 12.89
CA GLU A 41 -13.93 2.64 13.36
C GLU A 41 -12.94 3.30 14.35
N ASP A 42 -12.31 2.50 15.20
CA ASP A 42 -11.29 2.94 16.16
C ASP A 42 -9.88 3.04 15.57
N ARG A 43 -9.71 2.68 14.29
CA ARG A 43 -8.44 2.66 13.53
C ARG A 43 -7.35 1.79 14.15
N SER A 44 -7.70 0.83 14.99
CA SER A 44 -6.75 -0.04 15.69
C SER A 44 -6.12 -1.13 14.81
N ASN A 45 -6.64 -1.34 13.60
CA ASN A 45 -6.27 -2.46 12.72
C ASN A 45 -5.39 -2.06 11.52
N ALA A 46 -4.78 -0.87 11.54
CA ALA A 46 -3.91 -0.40 10.46
C ALA A 46 -2.49 -0.99 10.57
N VAL A 47 -2.00 -1.55 9.46
CA VAL A 47 -0.66 -2.12 9.31
C VAL A 47 0.04 -1.46 8.12
N LEU A 48 1.19 -0.82 8.36
CA LEU A 48 2.03 -0.26 7.29
C LEU A 48 3.04 -1.31 6.81
N VAL A 49 3.04 -1.58 5.52
CA VAL A 49 3.99 -2.46 4.83
C VAL A 49 5.07 -1.59 4.19
N CYS A 50 6.29 -1.69 4.70
CA CYS A 50 7.45 -1.05 4.12
C CYS A 50 8.06 -1.94 3.04
N HIS A 51 8.14 -1.44 1.81
CA HIS A 51 8.68 -2.17 0.68
C HIS A 51 10.22 -2.11 0.62
N ALA A 52 10.84 -3.05 -0.10
CA ALA A 52 12.27 -3.02 -0.41
C ALA A 52 12.60 -1.92 -1.44
N LEU A 53 13.90 -1.62 -1.61
CA LEU A 53 14.37 -0.52 -2.47
C LEU A 53 13.86 -0.59 -3.93
N ASN A 54 13.70 -1.80 -4.47
CA ASN A 54 13.26 -2.05 -5.84
C ASN A 54 11.79 -2.53 -5.94
N ALA A 55 11.07 -2.57 -4.82
CA ALA A 55 9.66 -2.91 -4.79
C ALA A 55 8.82 -1.64 -4.80
N SER A 56 7.61 -1.72 -5.35
CA SER A 56 6.64 -0.62 -5.38
C SER A 56 5.60 -0.77 -4.25
N HIS A 57 4.66 0.17 -4.19
CA HIS A 57 3.46 0.11 -3.35
C HIS A 57 2.52 -1.07 -3.66
N HIS A 58 2.76 -1.84 -4.73
CA HIS A 58 1.90 -2.93 -5.16
C HIS A 58 2.19 -4.26 -4.44
N VAL A 59 1.64 -4.41 -3.23
CA VAL A 59 1.91 -5.56 -2.34
C VAL A 59 1.14 -6.80 -2.74
N ALA A 60 -0.12 -6.68 -3.15
CA ALA A 60 -1.03 -7.80 -3.37
C ALA A 60 -2.12 -7.49 -4.40
N GLY A 61 -2.79 -8.53 -4.90
CA GLY A 61 -3.79 -8.38 -5.96
C GLY A 61 -3.16 -8.32 -7.36
N THR A 62 -3.95 -7.86 -8.32
CA THR A 62 -3.57 -7.65 -9.72
C THR A 62 -4.13 -6.33 -10.22
N TYR A 63 -3.51 -5.73 -11.23
CA TYR A 63 -4.11 -4.59 -11.93
C TYR A 63 -5.10 -5.06 -13.00
N GLU A 64 -6.17 -4.29 -13.19
CA GLU A 64 -7.15 -4.52 -14.25
C GLU A 64 -6.45 -4.53 -15.62
N ASP A 65 -6.81 -5.51 -16.46
CA ASP A 65 -6.25 -5.72 -17.80
C ASP A 65 -4.73 -5.89 -17.91
N GLN A 66 -4.01 -6.11 -16.79
CA GLN A 66 -2.57 -6.33 -16.81
C GLN A 66 -2.22 -7.76 -16.40
N ALA A 67 -1.90 -8.59 -17.39
CA ALA A 67 -1.47 -9.95 -17.14
C ALA A 67 -0.13 -10.00 -16.37
N ARG A 68 -0.01 -10.94 -15.42
CA ARG A 68 1.19 -11.15 -14.59
C ARG A 68 1.60 -9.94 -13.76
N SER A 69 0.59 -9.20 -13.28
CA SER A 69 0.75 -8.04 -12.41
C SER A 69 0.57 -8.41 -10.93
N GLU A 70 0.85 -9.66 -10.53
CA GLU A 70 0.64 -10.04 -9.14
C GLU A 70 1.56 -9.25 -8.20
N GLY A 71 0.99 -8.76 -7.10
CA GLY A 71 1.74 -8.08 -6.06
C GLY A 71 2.85 -8.94 -5.47
N TRP A 72 3.96 -8.31 -5.08
CA TRP A 72 5.19 -9.01 -4.67
C TRP A 72 5.04 -9.86 -3.41
N TRP A 73 3.95 -9.70 -2.66
CA TRP A 73 3.56 -10.49 -1.50
C TRP A 73 2.10 -10.98 -1.58
N ASP A 74 1.55 -11.19 -2.79
CA ASP A 74 0.16 -11.67 -2.93
C ASP A 74 -0.06 -12.96 -2.11
N ASN A 75 0.90 -13.88 -2.05
CA ASN A 75 0.78 -15.10 -1.25
C ASN A 75 0.69 -14.87 0.28
N LEU A 76 1.10 -13.70 0.78
CA LEU A 76 1.10 -13.35 2.21
C LEU A 76 -0.05 -12.40 2.61
N VAL A 77 -0.64 -11.68 1.65
CA VAL A 77 -1.68 -10.68 1.90
C VAL A 77 -2.99 -11.08 1.21
N GLY A 78 -4.08 -11.08 1.98
CA GLY A 78 -5.43 -11.41 1.49
C GLY A 78 -6.25 -12.25 2.47
N PRO A 79 -7.49 -12.62 2.12
CA PRO A 79 -8.41 -13.29 3.03
C PRO A 79 -7.86 -14.61 3.57
N GLY A 80 -7.70 -14.69 4.90
CA GLY A 80 -7.18 -15.85 5.62
C GLY A 80 -5.67 -16.11 5.45
N LYS A 81 -4.90 -15.15 4.89
CA LYS A 81 -3.43 -15.19 4.80
C LYS A 81 -2.77 -14.55 6.04
N PRO A 82 -1.45 -14.65 6.24
CA PRO A 82 -0.76 -14.08 7.40
C PRO A 82 -1.05 -12.59 7.64
N LEU A 83 -1.12 -11.79 6.57
CA LEU A 83 -1.69 -10.44 6.60
C LEU A 83 -3.12 -10.50 6.09
N ASP A 84 -4.01 -10.82 7.00
CA ASP A 84 -5.43 -11.09 6.72
C ASP A 84 -6.20 -9.79 6.48
N THR A 85 -6.65 -9.57 5.24
CA THR A 85 -7.40 -8.38 4.83
C THR A 85 -8.83 -8.36 5.38
N ASP A 86 -9.34 -9.49 5.90
CA ASP A 86 -10.63 -9.53 6.59
C ASP A 86 -10.53 -8.96 8.02
N ARG A 87 -9.31 -8.75 8.54
CA ARG A 87 -9.05 -8.32 9.92
C ARG A 87 -8.27 -7.01 9.99
N PHE A 88 -7.30 -6.83 9.10
CA PHE A 88 -6.41 -5.67 9.10
C PHE A 88 -6.56 -4.86 7.82
N LEU A 89 -6.48 -3.53 7.96
CA LEU A 89 -6.18 -2.65 6.85
C LEU A 89 -4.67 -2.64 6.66
N SER A 90 -4.18 -3.06 5.50
CA SER A 90 -2.76 -2.93 5.16
C SER A 90 -2.53 -1.88 4.08
N SER A 91 -1.40 -1.18 4.13
CA SER A 91 -1.02 -0.20 3.12
C SER A 91 0.47 -0.19 2.84
N ALA A 92 0.86 0.11 1.61
CA ALA A 92 2.24 0.42 1.23
C ALA A 92 2.26 1.67 0.35
N SER A 93 3.33 2.45 0.44
CA SER A 93 3.42 3.76 -0.22
C SER A 93 4.81 4.04 -0.79
N THR A 94 4.87 4.75 -1.91
CA THR A 94 6.09 5.22 -2.57
C THR A 94 5.96 6.72 -2.85
N ILE A 95 6.98 7.51 -2.46
CA ILE A 95 7.12 8.95 -2.78
C ILE A 95 7.74 9.09 -4.17
#